data_AF-A0AAP0S6Y1-F1
#
_entry.id   AF-A0AAP0S6Y1-F1
#
_cell.length_a   1.000
_cell.length_b   1.000
_cell.length_c   1.000
_cell.angle_alpha   90.00
_cell.angle_beta   90.00
_cell.angle_gamma   90.00
#
_symmetry.space_group_name_H-M   'P 1'
#
loop_
_entity.id
_entity.type
_entity.pdbx_description
1 polymer ?
#
loop_
_entity_poly.entity_id
_entity_poly.type
_entity_poly.pdbx_seq_one_letter_code
_entity_poly.pdbx_strand_id
1 'polypeptide(L)'
;MYRKQHKKDIAQEAVKKRRRTTKKPYSRSIVGATLEVIQKKRTEKAEVRDAAREAALREIKERIKKTKDEKKAKKAEVSKSQKTQGKGNIPKGATASKGPKLGGGGGKR
;
A
#
# COMPACT_ATOMS: atom_id res chain seq x y z
N MET A 1 32.97 62.63 5.74
CA MET A 1 32.22 61.62 6.53
C MET A 1 30.80 61.35 6.00
N TYR A 2 30.05 62.34 5.52
CA TYR A 2 28.67 62.15 5.04
C TYR A 2 28.52 61.28 3.77
N ARG A 3 29.28 61.56 2.70
CA ARG A 3 29.07 60.91 1.39
C ARG A 3 29.31 59.39 1.38
N LYS A 4 30.27 58.91 2.17
CA LYS A 4 30.57 57.47 2.33
C LYS A 4 29.47 56.72 3.09
N GLN A 5 28.97 57.26 4.22
CA GLN A 5 27.88 56.66 5.00
C GLN A 5 26.59 56.56 4.21
N HIS A 6 26.33 57.56 3.36
CA HIS A 6 25.14 57.63 2.52
C HIS A 6 25.36 57.04 1.12
N LYS A 7 26.48 56.32 0.90
CA LYS A 7 26.79 55.61 -0.36
C LYS A 7 26.80 56.50 -1.62
N LYS A 8 27.02 57.81 -1.47
CA LYS A 8 27.01 58.79 -2.58
C LYS A 8 28.29 58.79 -3.43
N ASP A 9 29.32 58.03 -3.02
CA ASP A 9 30.60 57.89 -3.73
C ASP A 9 30.77 56.50 -4.38
N ILE A 10 29.71 55.69 -4.42
CA ILE A 10 29.76 54.35 -5.01
C ILE A 10 29.51 54.48 -6.51
N ALA A 11 30.59 54.54 -7.31
CA ALA A 11 30.52 54.51 -8.78
C ALA A 11 30.63 53.09 -9.38
N GLN A 12 30.99 52.09 -8.57
CA GLN A 12 31.05 50.68 -9.00
C GLN A 12 29.95 49.89 -8.31
N GLU A 13 29.12 49.26 -9.13
CA GLU A 13 28.06 48.33 -8.73
C GLU A 13 28.51 47.45 -7.55
N ALA A 14 27.82 47.58 -6.43
CA ALA A 14 27.80 46.49 -5.47
C ALA A 14 27.09 45.32 -6.14
N VAL A 15 27.84 44.47 -6.84
CA VAL A 15 27.34 43.19 -7.36
C VAL A 15 26.82 42.45 -6.14
N LYS A 16 25.50 42.49 -5.93
CA LYS A 16 24.83 41.74 -4.87
C LYS A 16 25.30 40.29 -5.06
N LYS A 17 26.06 39.78 -4.09
CA LYS A 17 26.52 38.39 -4.10
C LYS A 17 25.29 37.49 -4.10
N ARG A 18 24.84 37.08 -5.30
CA ARG A 18 23.82 36.05 -5.44
C ARG A 18 24.41 34.78 -4.83
N ARG A 19 23.80 34.30 -3.75
CA ARG A 19 24.13 32.98 -3.21
C ARG A 19 23.76 31.94 -4.28
N ARG A 20 24.75 31.32 -4.91
CA ARG A 20 24.51 30.19 -5.82
C ARG A 20 24.27 28.94 -4.99
N THR A 21 23.01 28.52 -4.88
CA THR A 21 22.68 27.19 -4.40
C THR A 21 23.02 26.19 -5.50
N THR A 22 24.06 25.38 -5.30
CA THR A 22 24.39 24.31 -6.24
C THR A 22 23.52 23.10 -5.92
N LYS A 23 22.48 22.88 -6.73
CA LYS A 23 21.69 21.65 -6.66
C LYS A 23 22.46 20.56 -7.41
N LYS A 24 23.50 20.01 -6.77
CA LYS A 24 24.25 18.89 -7.33
C LYS A 24 23.30 17.68 -7.36
N PRO A 25 23.04 17.07 -8.53
CA PRO A 25 22.30 15.82 -8.57
C PRO A 25 23.06 14.78 -7.73
N TYR A 26 22.34 13.97 -6.95
CA TYR A 26 22.96 12.92 -6.13
C TYR A 26 23.70 11.94 -7.05
N SER A 27 25.01 12.15 -7.18
CA SER A 27 25.93 11.36 -7.99
C SER A 27 26.59 10.23 -7.19
N ARG A 28 26.14 10.02 -5.95
CA ARG A 28 26.66 8.98 -5.07
C ARG A 28 25.84 7.70 -5.22
N SER A 29 26.53 6.56 -5.22
CA SER A 29 25.92 5.26 -5.04
C SER A 29 25.31 5.14 -3.64
N ILE A 30 24.33 4.24 -3.52
CA ILE A 30 23.70 3.89 -2.24
C ILE A 30 24.19 2.49 -1.87
N VAL A 31 24.34 2.19 -0.58
CA VAL A 31 24.97 0.94 -0.07
C VAL A 31 24.45 -0.33 -0.76
N GLY A 32 23.16 -0.41 -1.06
CA GLY A 32 22.53 -1.57 -1.72
C GLY A 32 22.31 -1.43 -3.24
N ALA A 33 22.71 -0.31 -3.86
CA ALA A 33 22.52 -0.10 -5.30
C ALA A 33 23.54 0.90 -5.87
N THR A 34 24.22 0.49 -6.94
CA THR A 34 25.11 1.37 -7.71
C THR A 34 24.30 2.43 -8.45
N LEU A 35 24.92 3.57 -8.74
CA LEU A 35 24.28 4.70 -9.41
C LEU A 35 23.71 4.32 -10.79
N GLU A 36 24.41 3.45 -11.52
CA GLU A 36 24.00 2.98 -12.84
C GLU A 36 22.70 2.16 -12.80
N VAL A 37 22.56 1.28 -11.80
CA VAL A 37 21.35 0.48 -11.62
C VAL A 37 20.15 1.36 -11.29
N ILE A 38 20.36 2.39 -10.46
CA ILE A 38 19.33 3.36 -10.11
C ILE A 38 18.90 4.16 -11.36
N GLN A 39 19.86 4.59 -12.18
CA GLN A 39 19.55 5.34 -13.39
C GLN A 39 18.79 4.50 -14.41
N LYS A 40 19.23 3.26 -14.67
CA LYS A 40 18.55 2.33 -15.59
C LYS A 40 17.08 2.15 -15.21
N LYS A 41 16.80 1.87 -13.92
CA LYS A 41 15.42 1.76 -13.41
C LYS A 41 14.61 3.07 -13.54
N ARG A 42 15.25 4.23 -13.32
CA ARG A 42 14.60 5.55 -13.45
C ARG A 42 14.36 5.97 -14.90
N THR A 43 15.16 5.51 -15.85
CA THR A 43 15.04 5.88 -17.27
C THR A 43 14.26 4.87 -18.10
N GLU A 44 13.84 3.75 -17.52
CA GLU A 44 12.94 2.79 -18.18
C GLU A 44 11.70 3.49 -18.76
N LYS A 45 11.30 3.07 -19.97
CA LYS A 45 10.10 3.59 -20.62
C LYS A 45 8.85 3.24 -19.80
N ALA A 46 7.84 4.12 -19.86
CA ALA A 46 6.58 3.90 -19.14
C ALA A 46 5.92 2.57 -19.52
N GLU A 47 5.94 2.21 -20.80
CA GLU A 47 5.40 0.94 -21.30
C GLU A 47 6.00 -0.30 -20.60
N VAL A 48 7.31 -0.32 -20.36
CA VAL A 48 7.99 -1.42 -19.66
C VAL A 48 7.55 -1.47 -18.20
N ARG A 49 7.36 -0.31 -17.56
CA ARG A 49 6.87 -0.23 -16.18
C ARG A 49 5.42 -0.69 -16.06
N ASP A 50 4.58 -0.30 -17.00
CA ASP A 50 3.17 -0.66 -17.00
C ASP A 50 2.99 -2.15 -17.29
N ALA A 51 3.78 -2.72 -18.21
CA ALA A 51 3.83 -4.16 -18.41
C ALA A 51 4.26 -4.92 -17.13
N ALA A 52 5.28 -4.45 -16.42
CA ALA A 52 5.71 -5.05 -15.15
C ALA A 52 4.63 -4.92 -14.06
N ARG A 53 3.92 -3.78 -13.99
CA ARG A 53 2.78 -3.58 -13.07
C ARG A 53 1.64 -4.54 -13.39
N GLU A 54 1.27 -4.68 -14.66
CA GLU A 54 0.22 -5.59 -15.08
C GLU A 54 0.57 -7.05 -14.79
N ALA A 55 1.81 -7.46 -15.05
CA ALA A 55 2.30 -8.80 -14.73
C ALA A 55 2.20 -9.08 -13.23
N ALA A 56 2.64 -8.14 -12.38
CA ALA A 56 2.54 -8.27 -10.93
C ALA A 56 1.07 -8.35 -10.46
N LEU A 57 0.17 -7.55 -11.04
CA LEU A 57 -1.25 -7.61 -10.72
C LEU A 57 -1.90 -8.94 -11.16
N ARG A 58 -1.50 -9.50 -12.30
CA ARG A 58 -1.96 -10.83 -12.76
C ARG A 58 -1.50 -11.90 -11.79
N GLU A 59 -0.22 -11.89 -11.41
CA GLU A 59 0.34 -12.87 -10.47
C GLU A 59 -0.36 -12.80 -9.10
N ILE A 60 -0.57 -11.61 -8.55
CA ILE A 60 -1.30 -11.43 -7.28
C ILE A 60 -2.71 -12.00 -7.39
N LYS A 61 -3.43 -11.71 -8.49
CA LYS A 61 -4.78 -12.23 -8.71
C LYS A 61 -4.78 -13.75 -8.82
N GLU A 62 -3.80 -14.35 -9.49
CA GLU A 62 -3.65 -15.80 -9.59
C GLU A 62 -3.36 -16.45 -8.23
N ARG A 63 -2.44 -15.87 -7.43
CA ARG A 63 -2.18 -16.34 -6.06
C ARG A 63 -3.42 -16.24 -5.18
N ILE A 64 -4.21 -15.16 -5.30
CA ILE A 64 -5.49 -15.02 -4.57
C ILE A 64 -6.51 -16.06 -5.02
N LYS A 65 -6.61 -16.37 -6.31
CA LYS A 65 -7.51 -17.43 -6.81
C LYS A 65 -7.11 -18.79 -6.24
N LYS A 66 -5.83 -19.17 -6.37
CA LYS A 66 -5.30 -20.43 -5.84
C LYS A 66 -5.57 -20.59 -4.34
N THR A 67 -5.27 -19.57 -3.54
CA THR A 67 -5.52 -19.61 -2.09
C THR A 67 -7.01 -19.62 -1.72
N LYS A 68 -7.90 -19.04 -2.54
CA LYS A 68 -9.36 -19.14 -2.34
C LYS A 68 -9.87 -20.55 -2.66
N ASP A 69 -9.35 -21.17 -3.70
CA ASP A 69 -9.77 -22.52 -4.11
C ASP A 69 -9.26 -23.57 -3.11
N GLU A 70 -8.05 -23.42 -2.58
CA GLU A 70 -7.55 -24.23 -1.46
C GLU A 70 -8.40 -24.07 -0.19
N LYS A 71 -8.84 -22.84 0.13
CA LYS A 71 -9.75 -22.60 1.27
C LYS A 71 -11.12 -23.23 1.05
N LYS A 72 -11.66 -23.20 -0.17
CA LYS A 72 -12.93 -23.86 -0.51
C LYS A 72 -12.82 -25.38 -0.48
N ALA A 73 -11.72 -25.95 -0.98
CA ALA A 73 -11.45 -27.38 -0.94
C ALA A 73 -11.34 -27.89 0.50
N LYS A 74 -10.61 -27.19 1.37
CA LYS A 74 -10.52 -27.52 2.81
C LYS A 74 -11.87 -27.41 3.52
N LYS A 75 -12.71 -26.42 3.17
CA LYS A 75 -14.07 -26.29 3.74
C LYS A 75 -15.05 -27.36 3.26
N ALA A 76 -14.86 -27.86 2.03
CA ALA A 76 -15.66 -28.95 1.46
C ALA A 76 -15.27 -30.34 1.98
N GLU A 77 -14.00 -30.53 2.34
CA GLU A 77 -13.53 -31.75 3.00
C GLU A 77 -14.12 -31.87 4.41
N VAL A 78 -14.11 -30.78 5.19
CA VAL A 78 -14.67 -30.73 6.55
C VAL A 78 -16.21 -30.93 6.56
N SER A 79 -16.91 -30.50 5.51
CA SER A 79 -18.37 -30.71 5.42
C SER A 79 -18.77 -32.10 4.92
N LYS A 80 -17.89 -32.80 4.18
CA LYS A 80 -18.11 -34.22 3.82
C LYS A 80 -17.87 -35.16 5.00
N SER A 81 -16.95 -34.85 5.90
CA SER A 81 -16.72 -35.62 7.13
C SER A 81 -17.81 -35.42 8.20
N GLN A 82 -18.60 -34.35 8.13
CA GLN A 82 -19.78 -34.18 9.02
C GLN A 82 -21.06 -34.88 8.52
N LYS A 83 -21.11 -35.38 7.28
CA LYS A 83 -22.34 -36.03 6.74
C LYS A 83 -22.39 -37.54 6.97
N THR A 84 -21.37 -38.14 7.59
CA THR A 84 -21.31 -39.58 7.91
C THR A 84 -21.51 -39.91 9.38
N GLN A 85 -21.74 -38.92 10.25
CA GLN A 85 -22.15 -39.13 11.65
C GLN A 85 -23.40 -38.32 11.95
N GLY A 86 -24.56 -38.98 11.93
CA GLY A 86 -25.81 -38.34 12.36
C GLY A 86 -27.11 -38.92 11.81
N LYS A 87 -27.21 -40.24 11.59
CA LYS A 87 -28.52 -40.91 11.62
C LYS A 87 -28.77 -41.38 13.05
N GLY A 88 -29.40 -40.53 13.85
CA GLY A 88 -29.88 -40.83 15.19
C GLY A 88 -31.32 -40.34 15.32
N ASN A 89 -32.25 -41.26 15.15
CA ASN A 89 -33.68 -41.15 15.37
C ASN A 89 -34.00 -40.88 16.86
N ILE A 90 -34.99 -40.04 17.19
CA ILE A 90 -35.97 -40.12 18.32
C ILE A 90 -36.65 -38.74 18.59
N PRO A 91 -37.93 -38.70 19.05
CA PRO A 91 -38.97 -37.86 18.46
C PRO A 91 -39.50 -36.70 19.33
N LYS A 92 -40.22 -35.79 18.65
CA LYS A 92 -41.49 -35.11 19.01
C LYS A 92 -41.87 -35.05 20.51
N GLY A 93 -41.89 -33.84 21.07
CA GLY A 93 -42.57 -33.57 22.35
C GLY A 93 -42.48 -32.10 22.77
N ALA A 94 -43.64 -31.44 22.87
CA ALA A 94 -43.81 -30.03 23.17
C ALA A 94 -43.33 -29.62 24.57
N THR A 95 -42.95 -28.35 24.74
CA THR A 95 -43.50 -27.46 25.79
C THR A 95 -42.92 -26.05 25.69
N ALA A 96 -43.84 -25.09 25.71
CA ALA A 96 -43.59 -23.66 25.70
C ALA A 96 -43.07 -23.16 27.06
N SER A 97 -42.14 -22.20 27.05
CA SER A 97 -42.07 -21.11 28.04
C SER A 97 -41.20 -19.99 27.46
N LYS A 98 -41.82 -18.87 27.06
CA LYS A 98 -41.88 -17.58 27.79
C LYS A 98 -40.51 -16.93 28.05
N GLY A 99 -40.23 -15.82 27.35
CA GLY A 99 -39.26 -14.80 27.79
C GLY A 99 -38.84 -13.80 26.69
N PRO A 100 -38.85 -12.46 26.90
CA PRO A 100 -39.11 -11.47 25.84
C PRO A 100 -37.89 -10.74 25.24
N LYS A 101 -38.18 -10.03 24.15
CA LYS A 101 -37.39 -9.05 23.39
C LYS A 101 -36.44 -8.15 24.21
N LEU A 102 -35.20 -8.04 23.75
CA LEU A 102 -34.30 -6.86 23.82
C LEU A 102 -33.52 -6.89 22.49
N GLY A 103 -33.64 -5.94 21.55
CA GLY A 103 -33.72 -4.50 21.73
C GLY A 103 -32.30 -3.96 21.86
N GLY A 104 -31.61 -3.71 20.73
CA GLY A 104 -30.24 -3.19 20.76
C GLY A 104 -29.74 -2.79 19.37
N GLY A 105 -30.19 -1.64 18.89
CA GLY A 105 -29.70 -1.02 17.66
C GLY A 105 -28.19 -0.75 17.71
N GLY A 106 -27.45 -1.39 16.81
CA GLY A 106 -26.02 -1.17 16.62
C GLY A 106 -25.77 -0.03 15.64
N GLY A 107 -25.97 1.21 16.08
CA GLY A 107 -25.38 2.38 15.46
C GLY A 107 -24.21 2.86 16.30
N LYS A 108 -23.00 2.87 15.74
CA LYS A 108 -21.93 3.83 16.09
C LYS A 108 -20.66 3.63 15.24
N ARG A 109 -20.35 4.73 14.53
CA ARG A 109 -19.03 5.28 14.15
C ARG A 109 -18.35 4.69 12.92
#